data_AF-A0A4R2S5E7-F1
#
_entry.id   AF-A0A4R2S5E7-F1
#
_cell.length_a   1.000
_cell.length_b   1.000
_cell.length_c   1.000
_cell.angle_alpha   90.00
_cell.angle_beta   90.00
_cell.angle_gamma   90.00
#
_symmetry.space_group_name_H-M   'P 1'
#
loop_
_entity.id
_entity.type
_entity.pdbx_description
1 polymer ?
#
loop_
_entity_poly.entity_id
_entity_poly.type
_entity_poly.pdbx_seq_one_letter_code
_entity_poly.pdbx_strand_id
1 'polypeptide(L)' 'MTRIERAARALCRFHKLPENTKFEGRPMWESYVDEAIAVIAAIDDEPKPGKPIENKRGTM' A
#
# COMPACT_ATOMS: atom_id res chain seq x y z
N MET A 1 -7.98 -13.02 8.87
CA MET A 1 -7.91 -12.00 7.81
C MET A 1 -7.13 -10.82 8.35
N THR A 2 -5.92 -10.62 7.83
CA THR A 2 -5.00 -9.59 8.35
C THR A 2 -5.41 -8.19 7.87
N ARG A 3 -4.90 -7.13 8.51
CA ARG A 3 -5.13 -5.74 8.08
C ARG A 3 -4.65 -5.53 6.63
N ILE A 4 -3.50 -6.13 6.29
CA ILE A 4 -2.91 -6.12 4.96
C ILE A 4 -3.83 -6.78 3.93
N GLU A 5 -4.38 -7.95 4.24
CA GLU A 5 -5.30 -8.66 3.32
C GLU A 5 -6.60 -7.86 3.07
N ARG A 6 -7.13 -7.18 4.09
CA ARG A 6 -8.29 -6.28 3.92
C ARG A 6 -7.95 -5.08 3.03
N ALA A 7 -6.78 -4.47 3.21
CA ALA A 7 -6.34 -3.33 2.41
C ALA A 7 -6.05 -3.74 0.95
N ALA A 8 -5.40 -4.87 0.73
CA ALA A 8 -5.12 -5.40 -0.61
C ALA A 8 -6.42 -5.70 -1.38
N ARG A 9 -7.42 -6.30 -0.73
CA ARG A 9 -8.75 -6.50 -1.34
C ARG A 9 -9.48 -5.19 -1.63
N ALA A 10 -9.35 -4.18 -0.77
CA ALA A 10 -9.89 -2.86 -1.01
C ALA A 10 -9.22 -2.18 -2.23
N LEU A 11 -7.91 -2.35 -2.42
CA LEU A 11 -7.19 -1.90 -3.61
C LEU A 11 -7.70 -2.60 -4.88
N CYS A 12 -7.93 -3.92 -4.86
CA CYS A 12 -8.57 -4.59 -6.00
C CYS A 12 -9.93 -3.98 -6.36
N ARG A 13 -10.79 -3.72 -5.37
CA ARG A 13 -12.08 -3.04 -5.60
C ARG A 13 -11.91 -1.65 -6.19
N PHE A 14 -10.94 -0.89 -5.69
CA PHE A 14 -10.62 0.45 -6.18
C PHE A 14 -10.21 0.42 -7.66
N HIS A 15 -9.39 -0.57 -8.04
CA HIS A 15 -8.98 -0.80 -9.43
C HIS A 15 -10.04 -1.51 -10.28
N LYS A 16 -11.23 -1.79 -9.73
CA LYS A 16 -12.32 -2.54 -10.39
C LYS A 16 -11.92 -3.94 -10.85
N LEU A 17 -10.98 -4.55 -10.14
CA LEU A 17 -10.49 -5.89 -10.41
C LEU A 17 -11.18 -6.90 -9.49
N PRO A 18 -11.56 -8.09 -10.01
CA PRO A 18 -12.15 -9.13 -9.17
C PRO A 18 -11.12 -9.66 -8.16
N GLU A 19 -11.38 -9.46 -6.87
CA GLU A 19 -10.50 -9.84 -5.75
C GLU A 19 -10.11 -11.32 -5.75
N ASN A 20 -11.02 -12.18 -6.20
CA ASN A 20 -10.85 -13.65 -6.23
C ASN A 20 -10.48 -14.18 -7.62
N THR A 21 -10.25 -13.31 -8.61
CA THR A 21 -9.75 -13.77 -9.90
C THR A 21 -8.32 -14.26 -9.73
N LYS A 22 -7.99 -15.37 -10.38
CA LYS A 22 -6.62 -15.87 -10.42
C LYS A 22 -5.85 -15.11 -11.48
N PHE A 23 -4.82 -14.39 -11.08
CA PHE A 23 -3.81 -13.81 -11.94
C PHE A 23 -2.51 -14.58 -11.73
N GLU A 24 -1.97 -15.19 -12.78
CA GLU A 24 -0.75 -16.01 -12.73
C GLU A 24 -0.77 -17.14 -11.68
N GLY A 25 -1.94 -17.72 -11.45
CA GLY A 25 -2.14 -18.81 -10.48
C GLY A 25 -2.31 -18.36 -9.03
N ARG A 26 -2.20 -17.05 -8.74
CA ARG A 26 -2.43 -16.44 -7.43
C ARG A 26 -3.69 -15.54 -7.44
N PRO A 27 -4.40 -15.37 -6.32
CA PRO A 27 -5.49 -14.42 -6.26
C PRO A 27 -5.00 -12.98 -6.47
N MET A 28 -5.75 -12.19 -7.25
CA MET A 28 -5.38 -10.84 -7.68
C MET A 28 -4.94 -9.93 -6.53
N TRP A 29 -5.54 -10.06 -5.35
CA TRP A 29 -5.20 -9.25 -4.18
C TRP A 29 -3.75 -9.45 -3.71
N GLU A 30 -3.09 -10.58 -3.98
CA GLU A 30 -1.69 -10.76 -3.61
C GLU A 30 -0.76 -9.78 -4.33
N SER A 31 -1.09 -9.36 -5.56
CA SER A 31 -0.33 -8.34 -6.30
C SER A 31 -0.38 -6.95 -5.64
N TYR A 32 -1.37 -6.71 -4.77
CA TYR A 32 -1.59 -5.44 -4.07
C TYR A 32 -1.08 -5.46 -2.62
N VAL A 33 -0.38 -6.53 -2.20
CA VAL A 33 0.12 -6.66 -0.83
C VAL A 33 1.17 -5.62 -0.49
N ASP A 34 2.11 -5.35 -1.40
CA ASP A 34 3.16 -4.35 -1.16
C ASP A 34 2.59 -2.93 -1.06
N GLU A 35 1.61 -2.59 -1.90
CA GLU A 35 0.91 -1.30 -1.83
C GLU A 35 0.06 -1.19 -0.54
N ALA A 36 -0.60 -2.27 -0.14
CA ALA A 36 -1.32 -2.34 1.13
C ALA A 36 -0.38 -2.14 2.34
N ILE A 37 0.82 -2.73 2.30
CA ILE A 37 1.85 -2.52 3.32
C ILE A 37 2.28 -1.05 3.34
N ALA A 38 2.54 -0.43 2.19
CA ALA A 38 2.95 0.97 2.11
C ALA A 38 1.88 1.92 2.67
N VAL A 39 0.60 1.70 2.36
CA VAL A 39 -0.51 2.52 2.88
C VAL A 39 -0.67 2.33 4.38
N ILE A 40 -0.64 1.10 4.87
CA ILE A 40 -0.73 0.82 6.32
C ILE A 40 0.48 1.42 7.04
N ALA A 41 1.68 1.26 6.49
CA ALA A 41 2.88 1.89 7.02
C ALA A 41 2.75 3.41 7.04
N ALA A 42 2.18 4.07 6.03
CA ALA A 42 1.96 5.52 6.05
C ALA A 42 0.91 5.99 7.08
N ILE A 43 -0.06 5.14 7.42
CA ILE A 43 -1.06 5.41 8.46
C ILE A 43 -0.46 5.18 9.85
N ASP A 44 0.30 4.10 10.04
CA ASP A 44 1.01 3.80 11.29
C ASP A 44 2.22 4.74 11.50
N ASP A 45 2.84 5.20 10.41
CA ASP A 45 3.87 6.25 10.33
C ASP A 45 3.22 7.62 10.13
N GLU A 46 2.12 7.91 10.87
CA GLU A 46 1.77 9.31 11.12
C GLU A 46 3.05 10.02 11.59
N PRO A 47 3.53 11.04 10.86
CA PRO A 47 4.64 11.81 11.37
C PRO A 47 4.12 12.52 12.61
N LYS A 48 4.68 12.22 13.79
CA LYS A 48 4.58 13.17 14.92
C LYS A 48 4.93 14.54 14.34
N PRO A 49 4.12 15.60 14.53
CA PRO A 49 4.41 16.91 13.97
C PRO A 49 5.79 17.34 14.48
N GLY A 50 6.80 17.40 13.61
CA GLY A 50 8.12 17.89 14.00
C GLY A 50 9.38 17.20 13.48
N LYS A 51 9.41 16.51 12.34
CA LYS A 51 10.69 16.32 11.63
C LYS A 51 10.71 17.09 10.31
N PRO A 52 11.64 18.05 10.14
CA PRO A 52 11.79 18.77 8.89
C PRO A 52 12.15 17.78 7.79
N ILE A 53 11.39 17.80 6.71
CA ILE A 53 11.79 17.24 5.42
C ILE A 53 13.12 17.88 5.02
N GLU A 54 14.22 17.13 5.17
CA GLU A 54 15.54 17.54 4.71
C GLU A 54 15.53 17.53 3.18
N ASN A 55 15.18 18.67 2.59
CA ASN A 55 15.38 18.92 1.18
C ASN A 55 16.88 18.96 0.93
N LYS A 56 17.46 17.85 0.47
CA LYS A 56 18.75 17.86 -0.23
C LYS A 56 18.57 18.60 -1.55
N ARG A 57 18.51 19.93 -1.45
CA ARG A 57 18.74 20.82 -2.58
C ARG A 57 20.13 20.49 -3.09
N GLY A 58 20.18 19.92 -4.28
CA GLY A 58 21.40 19.80 -5.05
C GLY A 58 22.11 21.15 -5.04
N THR A 59 23.38 21.12 -4.65
CA THR A 59 24.26 22.27 -4.78
C THR A 59 25.44 21.77 -5.62
N MET A 60 25.52 22.38 -6.81
CA MET A 60 26.63 22.51 -7.78
C MET A 60 27.75 21.48 -7.76
#